data_AF-A0A452F494-F1
#
_entry.id   AF-A0A452F494-F1
#
_cell.length_a   1.000
_cell.length_b   1.000
_cell.length_c   1.000
_cell.angle_alpha   90.00
_cell.angle_beta   90.00
_cell.angle_gamma   90.00
#
_symmetry.space_group_name_H-M   'P 1'
#
loop_
_entity.id
_entity.type
_entity.pdbx_description
1 polymer ?
#
loop_
_entity_poly.entity_id
_entity_poly.type
_entity_poly.pdbx_seq_one_letter_code
_entity_poly.pdbx_strand_id
1 'polypeptide(L)' 'MAKCTQNVGIIGKYRTRYGARLRKMQAKYTCSFCGKTKMKRRAVGIWHCGFCMETVADGAWTYSPTSAVTEKSAIRRAQD' A
#
# COMPACT_ATOMS: atom_id res chain seq x y z
N MET A 1 -19.11 -11.65 -13.18
CA MET A 1 -19.19 -10.43 -12.35
C MET A 1 -19.06 -9.22 -13.27
N ALA A 2 -20.04 -8.31 -13.29
CA ALA A 2 -20.08 -7.17 -14.22
C ALA A 2 -19.30 -5.97 -13.67
N LYS A 3 -18.66 -5.17 -14.54
CA LYS A 3 -17.92 -3.97 -14.14
C LYS A 3 -18.90 -2.84 -13.82
N CYS A 4 -18.98 -2.43 -12.54
CA CYS A 4 -19.94 -1.42 -12.09
C CYS A 4 -19.53 0.04 -12.35
N THR A 5 -18.23 0.33 -12.52
CA THR A 5 -17.75 1.71 -12.73
C THR A 5 -16.60 1.73 -13.73
N GLN A 6 -16.57 2.72 -14.64
CA GLN A 6 -15.46 2.86 -15.60
C GLN A 6 -14.14 3.24 -14.90
N ASN A 7 -14.14 4.36 -14.15
CA ASN A 7 -12.93 4.97 -13.59
C ASN A 7 -12.93 5.14 -12.06
N VAL A 8 -14.11 5.13 -11.43
CA VAL A 8 -14.27 5.63 -10.04
C VAL A 8 -13.89 4.57 -8.99
N GLY A 9 -14.17 3.29 -9.25
CA GLY A 9 -13.76 2.18 -8.39
C GLY A 9 -14.18 2.35 -6.92
N ILE A 10 -13.26 2.05 -6.00
CA ILE A 10 -13.46 2.15 -4.53
C ILE A 10 -13.88 3.57 -4.09
N ILE A 11 -13.49 4.58 -4.87
CA ILE A 11 -13.71 5.99 -4.57
C ILE A 11 -15.18 6.39 -4.85
N GLY A 12 -15.98 5.49 -5.42
CA GLY A 12 -17.40 5.69 -5.69
C GLY A 12 -18.23 6.05 -4.44
N LYS A 13 -17.77 5.65 -3.25
CA LYS A 13 -18.42 6.00 -1.97
C LYS A 13 -18.55 7.51 -1.73
N TYR A 14 -17.65 8.31 -2.30
CA TYR A 14 -17.69 9.76 -2.13
C TYR A 14 -18.65 10.48 -3.09
N ARG A 15 -19.20 9.77 -4.08
CA ARG A 15 -20.03 10.34 -5.17
C ARG A 15 -19.34 11.57 -5.76
N THR A 16 -20.07 12.65 -6.03
CA THR A 16 -19.57 13.89 -6.67
C THR A 16 -18.72 14.78 -5.75
N ARG A 17 -18.65 14.49 -4.45
CA ARG A 17 -17.93 15.31 -3.47
C ARG A 17 -16.41 15.29 -3.70
N TYR A 18 -15.74 16.36 -3.29
CA TYR A 18 -14.27 16.51 -3.26
C TYR A 18 -13.55 16.61 -4.62
N GLY A 19 -14.26 16.59 -5.75
CA GLY A 19 -13.65 16.81 -7.09
C GLY A 19 -12.75 15.65 -7.56
N ALA A 20 -12.48 15.57 -8.86
CA ALA A 20 -11.74 14.43 -9.44
C ALA A 20 -10.27 14.36 -8.99
N ARG A 21 -9.64 15.51 -8.71
CA ARG A 21 -8.23 15.60 -8.31
C ARG A 21 -7.96 14.92 -6.96
N LEU A 22 -8.83 15.12 -5.97
CA LEU A 22 -8.68 14.53 -4.63
C LEU A 22 -9.10 13.04 -4.58
N ARG A 23 -9.90 12.61 -5.56
CA ARG A 23 -10.46 11.25 -5.66
C ARG A 23 -9.53 10.29 -6.41
N LYS A 24 -8.22 10.27 -6.14
CA LYS A 24 -7.28 9.27 -6.68
C LYS A 24 -6.61 8.48 -5.55
N MET A 25 -7.01 7.21 -5.36
CA MET A 25 -6.44 6.21 -4.43
C MET A 25 -6.83 4.81 -4.96
N GLN A 26 -6.19 3.65 -4.78
CA GLN A 26 -5.17 3.12 -3.88
C GLN A 26 -4.60 1.84 -4.57
N ALA A 27 -3.37 1.44 -4.25
CA ALA A 27 -2.69 0.30 -4.86
C ALA A 27 -2.77 -0.99 -4.01
N LYS A 28 -2.61 -2.15 -4.66
CA LYS A 28 -2.34 -3.44 -3.99
C LYS A 28 -0.84 -3.63 -3.86
N TYR A 29 -0.36 -4.09 -2.72
CA TYR A 29 1.07 -4.28 -2.46
C TYR A 29 1.48 -5.76 -2.48
N THR A 30 2.68 -6.02 -2.98
CA THR A 30 3.38 -7.30 -2.91
C THR A 30 4.07 -7.45 -1.55
N CYS A 31 3.99 -8.65 -0.97
CA CYS A 31 4.73 -8.98 0.24
C CYS A 31 6.17 -9.35 -0.10
N SER A 32 7.16 -8.74 0.56
CA SER A 32 8.58 -9.02 0.32
C SER A 32 9.02 -10.40 0.80
N PHE A 33 8.28 -11.02 1.74
CA PHE A 33 8.62 -12.33 2.30
C PHE A 33 8.16 -13.48 1.40
N CYS A 34 6.89 -13.47 0.99
CA CYS A 34 6.29 -14.58 0.25
C CYS A 34 5.98 -14.27 -1.22
N GLY A 35 6.31 -13.06 -1.70
CA GLY A 35 6.11 -12.61 -3.09
C GLY A 35 4.65 -12.37 -3.51
N LYS A 36 3.66 -12.73 -2.68
CA LYS A 36 2.23 -12.64 -3.04
C LYS A 36 1.67 -11.22 -2.83
N THR A 37 0.75 -10.80 -3.71
CA THR A 37 -0.02 -9.54 -3.60
C THR A 37 -1.15 -9.60 -2.56
N LYS A 38 -0.82 -10.11 -1.37
CA LYS A 38 -1.76 -10.31 -0.25
C LYS A 38 -1.44 -9.43 0.96
N MET A 39 -0.61 -8.39 0.76
CA MET A 39 -0.27 -7.44 1.82
C MET A 39 -1.40 -6.43 2.03
N LYS A 40 -1.92 -6.34 3.25
CA LYS A 40 -3.04 -5.46 3.61
C LYS A 40 -2.68 -4.64 4.84
N ARG A 41 -3.11 -3.38 4.87
CA ARG A 41 -2.96 -2.53 6.05
C ARG A 41 -3.95 -2.96 7.14
N ARG A 42 -3.47 -3.22 8.36
CA ARG A 42 -4.34 -3.47 9.53
C ARG A 42 -4.58 -2.20 10.33
N ALA A 43 -3.52 -1.46 10.63
CA ALA A 43 -3.57 -0.17 11.33
C ALA A 43 -2.62 0.82 10.66
N VAL A 44 -2.61 2.08 11.11
CA VAL A 44 -1.65 3.07 10.60
C VAL A 44 -0.24 2.57 10.86
N GLY A 45 0.57 2.45 9.80
CA GLY A 45 1.93 1.95 9.85
C GLY A 45 2.07 0.44 10.07
N ILE A 46 0.98 -0.30 10.28
CA ILE A 46 1.02 -1.76 10.51
C ILE A 46 0.40 -2.48 9.32
N TRP A 47 1.19 -3.35 8.72
CA TRP A 47 0.84 -4.15 7.56
C TRP A 47 0.89 -5.63 7.87
N HIS A 48 -0.05 -6.40 7.34
CA HIS A 48 -0.15 -7.83 7.56
C HIS A 48 -0.34 -8.57 6.24
N CYS A 49 0.43 -9.63 6.04
CA CYS A 49 0.27 -10.51 4.90
C CYS A 49 -0.74 -11.61 5.22
N GLY A 50 -1.84 -11.68 4.47
CA GLY A 50 -2.84 -12.73 4.66
C GLY A 50 -2.38 -14.14 4.22
N PHE A 51 -1.15 -14.31 3.72
CA PHE A 51 -0.63 -15.63 3.32
C PHE A 51 0.46 -16.14 4.26
N CYS A 52 1.55 -15.39 4.44
CA CYS A 52 2.63 -15.80 5.34
C CYS A 52 2.40 -15.35 6.79
N MET A 53 1.29 -14.67 7.10
CA MET A 53 0.94 -14.16 8.44
C MET A 53 1.94 -13.17 9.07
N GLU A 54 2.95 -12.76 8.30
CA GLU A 54 3.91 -11.76 8.74
C GLU A 54 3.28 -10.39 8.92
N THR A 55 3.66 -9.72 10.02
CA THR A 55 3.27 -8.36 10.35
C THR A 55 4.48 -7.45 10.31
N VAL A 56 4.38 -6.34 9.57
CA VAL A 56 5.48 -5.42 9.30
C VAL A 56 5.07 -4.02 9.70
N ALA A 57 5.96 -3.31 10.39
CA ALA A 57 5.87 -1.88 10.61
C ALA A 57 6.55 -1.14 9.44
N ASP A 58 5.79 -0.33 8.72
CA ASP A 58 6.31 0.50 7.61
C ASP A 58 5.40 1.74 7.43
N GLY A 59 5.37 2.35 6.24
CA GLY A 59 4.66 3.60 5.98
C GLY A 59 3.16 3.58 6.31
N ALA A 60 2.61 4.76 6.62
CA ALA A 60 1.21 4.92 7.04
C ALA A 60 0.17 4.53 5.97
N TRP A 61 0.44 4.86 4.70
CA TRP A 61 -0.47 4.66 3.57
C TRP A 61 0.12 3.79 2.46
N THR A 62 1.45 3.73 2.39
CA THR A 62 2.22 2.96 1.42
C THR A 62 3.08 1.93 2.15
N TYR A 63 3.07 0.67 1.69
CA TYR A 63 3.81 -0.40 2.34
C TYR A 63 5.33 -0.19 2.36
N SER A 64 5.89 0.50 1.36
CA SER A 64 7.31 0.87 1.36
C SER A 64 7.46 2.27 0.74
N PRO A 65 7.53 3.32 1.56
CA PRO A 65 7.79 4.67 1.08
C PRO A 65 9.22 4.78 0.55
N THR A 66 9.42 5.60 -0.47
CA THR A 66 10.72 5.77 -1.14
C THR A 66 11.82 6.24 -0.19
N SER A 67 11.52 7.10 0.78
CA SER A 67 12.47 7.53 1.80
C SER A 67 13.02 6.37 2.63
N ALA A 68 12.14 5.50 3.14
CA ALA A 68 12.55 4.33 3.92
C ALA A 68 13.38 3.34 3.10
N VAL A 69 13.10 3.20 1.80
CA VAL A 69 13.92 2.38 0.90
C VAL A 69 15.32 2.99 0.72
N THR A 70 15.41 4.30 0.52
CA THR A 70 16.69 5.01 0.40
C THR A 70 17.51 4.91 1.68
N GLU A 71 16.90 5.13 2.85
CA GLU A 71 17.55 5.01 4.16
C GLU A 71 18.09 3.59 4.39
N LYS A 72 17.27 2.56 4.17
CA LYS A 72 17.72 1.15 4.27
C LYS A 72 18.91 0.86 3.35
N SER A 73 18.91 1.43 2.15
CA SER A 73 20.03 1.26 1.21
C SER A 73 21.30 2.01 1.63
N ALA A 74 21.17 3.16 2.28
CA ALA A 74 22.29 3.95 2.78
C ALA A 74 22.94 3.29 4.00
N ILE A 75 22.13 2.79 4.93
CA ILE A 75 22.60 2.05 6.11
C ILE A 75 23.36 0.80 5.68
N ARG A 76 22.83 0.01 4.73
CA ARG A 76 23.53 -1.18 4.23
C ARG A 76 24.90 -0.86 3.65
N ARG A 77 24.98 0.18 2.81
CA ARG A 77 26.25 0.65 2.22
C ARG A 77 27.26 1.18 3.24
N ALA A 78 26.80 1.61 4.42
CA ALA A 78 27.69 2.08 5.49
C ALA A 78 28.18 0.94 6.40
N GLN A 79 27.54 -0.24 6.32
CA GLN A 79 27.92 -1.44 7.05
C GLN A 79 28.83 -2.37 6.23
N ASP A 80 28.80 -2.22 4.91
CA ASP A 80 29.75 -2.81 3.95
C ASP A 80 31.12 -2.12 4.06
#